data_AF-A0A7R9MSW9-F1
#
_entry.id   AF-A0A7R9MSW9-F1
#
_cell.length_a   1.000
_cell.length_b   1.000
_cell.length_c   1.000
_cell.angle_alpha   90.00
_cell.angle_beta   90.00
_cell.angle_gamma   90.00
#
_symmetry.space_group_name_H-M   'P 1'
#
loop_
_entity.id
_entity.type
_entity.pdbx_description
1 polymer ?
#
loop_
_entity_poly.entity_id
_entity_poly.type
_entity_poly.pdbx_seq_one_letter_code
_entity_poly.pdbx_strand_id
1 'polypeptide(L)'
;GISHYHETLGEALQGVELEFSGLNIDFKANVGQTPYCEVQLNEEKLQEFIYAVKNYYWYQMYIDDMPIWGIVGEVDENDNSYYLWTHKKLDIGYNGNRIVDVNLTSEVKVKLEPNKKIAFTYE
;
A
#
# COMPACT_ATOMS: atom_id res chain seq x y z
N GLY A 1 -7.35 3.12 25.76
CA GLY A 1 -8.66 3.72 25.47
C GLY A 1 -8.81 3.72 23.97
N ILE A 2 -9.79 3.01 23.45
CA ILE A 2 -9.95 2.83 22.00
C ILE A 2 -10.64 4.10 21.50
N SER A 3 -9.90 4.91 20.74
CA SER A 3 -10.46 6.10 20.09
C SER A 3 -11.30 5.61 18.91
N HIS A 4 -12.61 5.76 19.01
CA HIS A 4 -13.53 5.45 17.92
C HIS A 4 -13.34 6.49 16.82
N TYR A 5 -12.87 6.05 15.65
CA TYR A 5 -12.90 6.81 14.40
C TYR A 5 -14.36 7.16 14.11
N HIS A 6 -14.66 8.45 13.92
CA HIS A 6 -16.01 8.88 13.59
C HIS A 6 -16.06 9.04 12.08
N GLU A 7 -16.73 8.10 11.40
CA GLU A 7 -17.10 8.24 10.00
C GLU A 7 -17.74 9.61 9.78
N THR A 8 -17.24 10.34 8.80
CA THR A 8 -17.86 11.58 8.32
C THR A 8 -19.11 11.23 7.51
N LEU A 9 -20.10 12.12 7.50
CA LEU A 9 -21.36 11.92 6.76
C LEU A 9 -21.12 11.65 5.25
N GLY A 10 -19.99 12.09 4.70
CA GLY A 10 -19.56 11.81 3.33
C GLY A 10 -19.13 10.37 3.09
N GLU A 11 -18.38 9.76 4.02
CA GLU A 11 -17.95 8.35 3.98
C GLU A 11 -19.15 7.40 4.04
N ALA A 12 -20.09 7.67 4.94
CA ALA A 12 -21.32 6.90 5.10
C ALA A 12 -22.24 6.93 3.86
N LEU A 13 -22.24 8.03 3.10
CA LEU A 13 -23.05 8.17 1.87
C LEU A 13 -22.37 7.60 0.63
N GLN A 14 -21.03 7.53 0.60
CA GLN A 14 -20.27 6.92 -0.50
C GLN A 14 -20.09 5.40 -0.33
N GLY A 15 -20.31 4.87 0.88
CA GLY A 15 -20.07 3.47 1.20
C GLY A 15 -18.58 3.12 1.24
N VAL A 16 -17.75 4.10 1.60
CA VAL A 16 -16.28 3.97 1.67
C VAL A 16 -15.86 4.24 3.10
N GLU A 17 -15.19 3.28 3.73
CA GLU A 17 -14.53 3.43 5.03
C GLU A 17 -13.04 3.72 4.76
N LEU A 18 -12.57 4.92 5.12
CA LEU A 18 -11.16 5.26 5.01
C LEU A 18 -10.40 4.69 6.21
N GLU A 19 -9.44 3.82 5.94
CA GLU A 19 -8.58 3.23 6.94
C GLU A 19 -7.22 3.93 6.99
N PHE A 20 -6.66 4.06 8.20
CA PHE A 20 -5.33 4.65 8.36
C PHE A 20 -4.26 3.73 7.74
N SER A 21 -3.50 4.25 6.78
CA SER A 21 -2.53 3.47 6.01
C SER A 21 -1.35 2.92 6.83
N GLY A 22 -1.10 3.48 8.02
CA GLY A 22 0.07 3.17 8.84
C GLY A 22 1.34 3.91 8.41
N LEU A 23 1.29 4.70 7.33
CA LEU A 23 2.41 5.48 6.83
C LEU A 23 2.50 6.81 7.59
N ASN A 24 3.65 7.07 8.21
CA ASN A 24 3.91 8.35 8.86
C ASN A 24 4.64 9.27 7.89
N ILE A 25 3.89 10.16 7.21
CA ILE A 25 4.42 11.08 6.19
C ILE A 25 4.22 12.51 6.69
N ASP A 26 5.33 13.17 6.99
CA ASP A 26 5.35 14.58 7.38
C ASP A 26 5.65 15.49 6.18
N PHE A 27 4.92 16.61 6.06
CA PHE A 27 5.08 17.51 4.92
C PHE A 27 6.51 18.08 4.84
N LYS A 28 7.14 17.94 3.67
CA LYS A 28 8.53 18.34 3.38
C LYS A 28 9.61 17.62 4.21
N ALA A 29 9.26 16.54 4.90
CA ALA A 29 10.23 15.68 5.57
C ALA A 29 10.56 14.50 4.67
N ASN A 30 11.83 14.37 4.28
CA ASN A 30 12.29 13.16 3.61
C ASN A 30 12.42 12.04 4.62
N VAL A 31 11.89 10.87 4.27
CA VAL A 31 11.98 9.65 5.07
C VAL A 31 12.81 8.66 4.25
N GLY A 32 13.79 8.01 4.90
CA GLY A 32 14.48 6.89 4.26
C GLY A 32 13.61 5.64 4.33
N GLN A 33 13.92 4.61 3.55
CA GLN A 33 13.19 3.33 3.56
C GLN A 33 12.81 2.88 4.99
N THR A 34 11.52 2.94 5.30
CA THR A 34 10.98 2.71 6.64
C THR A 34 9.92 1.59 6.60
N PRO A 35 10.03 0.56 7.46
CA PRO A 35 9.00 -0.47 7.56
C PRO A 35 7.75 0.08 8.26
N TYR A 36 6.57 -0.23 7.73
CA TYR A 36 5.29 0.18 8.32
C TYR A 36 4.39 -1.00 8.73
N CYS A 37 4.55 -2.16 8.09
CA CYS A 37 3.90 -3.39 8.53
C CYS A 37 4.69 -4.63 8.13
N GLU A 38 4.38 -5.74 8.79
CA GLU A 38 4.94 -7.05 8.48
C GLU A 38 3.84 -8.10 8.46
N VAL A 39 3.94 -9.04 7.52
CA VAL A 39 2.98 -10.14 7.37
C VAL A 39 3.72 -11.46 7.30
N GLN A 40 3.31 -12.40 8.13
CA GLN A 40 3.70 -13.80 8.04
C GLN A 40 2.77 -14.51 7.05
N LEU A 41 3.33 -15.11 5.99
CA LEU A 41 2.58 -15.88 5.01
C LEU A 41 2.28 -17.28 5.54
N ASN A 42 1.19 -17.38 6.32
CA ASN A 42 0.54 -18.66 6.53
C ASN A 42 -0.18 -19.12 5.23
N GLU A 43 -0.72 -20.34 5.24
CA GLU A 43 -1.36 -20.92 4.05
C GLU A 43 -2.53 -20.06 3.53
N GLU A 44 -3.38 -19.57 4.44
CA GLU A 44 -4.53 -18.72 4.12
C GLU A 44 -4.10 -17.42 3.42
N LYS A 45 -3.23 -16.62 4.07
CA LYS A 45 -2.75 -15.35 3.50
C LYS A 45 -1.98 -15.53 2.21
N LEU A 46 -1.22 -16.62 2.09
CA LEU A 46 -0.53 -16.96 0.85
C LEU A 46 -1.53 -17.13 -0.29
N GLN A 47 -2.63 -17.86 -0.08
CA GLN A 47 -3.65 -18.04 -1.11
C GLN A 47 -4.38 -16.73 -1.43
N GLU A 48 -4.67 -15.90 -0.42
CA GLU A 48 -5.27 -14.57 -0.63
C GLU A 48 -4.39 -13.68 -1.49
N PHE A 49 -3.10 -13.60 -1.20
CA PHE A 49 -2.17 -12.82 -2.01
C PHE A 49 -2.00 -13.39 -3.42
N ILE A 50 -1.89 -14.72 -3.57
CA ILE A 50 -1.85 -15.36 -4.89
C ILE A 50 -3.12 -15.02 -5.68
N TYR A 51 -4.29 -15.10 -5.05
CA TYR A 51 -5.55 -14.75 -5.68
C TYR A 51 -5.60 -13.28 -6.10
N ALA A 52 -5.20 -12.36 -5.22
CA ALA A 52 -5.15 -10.93 -5.52
C ALA A 52 -4.21 -10.64 -6.71
N VAL A 53 -3.03 -11.24 -6.73
CA VAL A 53 -2.06 -11.07 -7.83
C VAL A 53 -2.59 -11.66 -9.13
N LYS A 54 -3.16 -12.88 -9.10
CA LYS A 54 -3.76 -13.53 -10.29
C LYS A 54 -4.89 -12.72 -10.93
N ASN A 55 -5.66 -12.01 -10.11
CA ASN A 55 -6.80 -11.23 -10.56
C ASN A 55 -6.45 -9.74 -10.73
N TYR A 56 -5.17 -9.38 -10.74
CA TYR A 56 -4.69 -8.01 -10.97
C TYR A 56 -5.30 -6.97 -10.02
N TYR A 57 -5.41 -7.34 -8.74
CA TYR A 57 -5.96 -6.44 -7.73
C TYR A 57 -5.03 -5.25 -7.55
N TRP A 58 -5.65 -4.08 -7.40
CA TRP A 58 -5.02 -2.83 -7.06
C TRP A 58 -5.70 -2.24 -5.83
N TYR A 59 -4.96 -1.41 -5.10
CA TYR A 59 -5.45 -0.67 -3.95
C TYR A 59 -5.42 0.82 -4.25
N GLN A 60 -6.33 1.55 -3.61
CA GLN A 60 -6.39 3.00 -3.62
C GLN A 60 -5.91 3.53 -2.28
N MET A 61 -5.10 4.59 -2.30
CA MET A 61 -4.79 5.39 -1.11
C MET A 61 -5.03 6.85 -1.42
N TYR A 62 -5.09 7.67 -0.36
CA TYR A 62 -5.22 9.12 -0.49
C TYR A 62 -4.10 9.80 0.29
N ILE A 63 -3.50 10.82 -0.31
CA ILE A 63 -2.57 11.74 0.35
C ILE A 63 -3.05 13.15 0.05
N ASP A 64 -3.46 13.90 1.07
CA ASP A 64 -4.02 15.26 0.92
C ASP A 64 -5.13 15.32 -0.15
N ASP A 65 -6.14 14.44 -0.01
CA ASP A 65 -7.27 14.23 -0.94
C ASP A 65 -6.91 13.79 -2.37
N MET A 66 -5.63 13.61 -2.70
CA MET A 66 -5.21 13.09 -4.00
C MET A 66 -5.21 11.56 -4.02
N PRO A 67 -5.98 10.94 -4.92
CA PRO A 67 -6.01 9.50 -5.03
C PRO A 67 -4.75 8.99 -5.72
N ILE A 68 -4.17 7.94 -5.15
CA ILE A 68 -3.06 7.17 -5.71
C ILE A 68 -3.42 5.70 -5.77
N TRP A 69 -2.91 5.02 -6.79
CA TRP A 69 -3.22 3.64 -7.08
C TRP A 69 -1.95 2.81 -7.14
N GLY A 70 -1.99 1.63 -6.52
CA GLY A 70 -0.88 0.69 -6.60
C GLY A 70 -1.38 -0.72 -6.85
N ILE A 71 -0.62 -1.48 -7.64
CA ILE A 71 -0.87 -2.90 -7.87
C ILE A 71 -0.36 -3.71 -6.68
N VAL A 72 -1.08 -4.77 -6.30
CA VAL A 72 -0.70 -5.64 -5.18
C VAL A 72 0.59 -6.41 -5.48
N GLY A 73 0.75 -6.84 -6.73
CA GLY A 73 1.86 -7.68 -7.16
C GLY A 73 1.80 -7.97 -8.64
N GLU A 74 2.55 -8.96 -9.07
CA GLU A 74 2.62 -9.37 -10.47
C GLU A 74 2.90 -10.87 -10.63
N VAL A 75 2.51 -11.39 -11.78
CA VAL A 75 2.79 -12.76 -12.22
C VAL A 75 4.03 -12.74 -13.11
N ASP A 76 5.02 -13.58 -12.82
CA ASP A 76 6.09 -13.87 -13.78
C ASP A 76 5.62 -14.97 -14.73
N GLU A 77 5.36 -14.60 -15.97
CA GLU A 77 4.83 -15.51 -16.99
C GLU A 77 5.82 -16.62 -17.37
N ASN A 78 7.12 -16.45 -17.10
CA ASN A 78 8.14 -17.42 -17.50
C ASN A 78 8.10 -18.68 -16.64
N ASP A 79 7.87 -18.53 -15.34
CA ASP A 79 7.85 -19.64 -14.38
C ASP A 79 6.51 -19.76 -13.63
N ASN A 80 5.52 -18.95 -14.01
CA ASN A 80 4.18 -18.87 -13.39
C ASN A 80 4.24 -18.61 -11.87
N SER A 81 5.25 -17.87 -11.42
CA SER A 81 5.40 -17.47 -10.02
C SER A 81 4.66 -16.17 -9.72
N TYR A 82 4.27 -16.02 -8.45
CA TYR A 82 3.57 -14.84 -7.96
C TYR A 82 4.48 -14.01 -7.06
N TYR A 83 4.50 -12.70 -7.27
CA TYR A 83 5.30 -11.75 -6.51
C TYR A 83 4.42 -10.65 -5.93
N LEU A 84 4.78 -10.17 -4.75
CA LEU A 84 4.23 -8.94 -4.18
C LEU A 84 5.20 -7.79 -4.35
N TRP A 85 4.64 -6.59 -4.53
CA TRP A 85 5.38 -5.35 -4.39
C TRP A 85 5.40 -4.94 -2.92
N THR A 86 6.60 -4.74 -2.38
CA THR A 86 6.81 -4.60 -0.93
C THR A 86 7.42 -3.28 -0.52
N HIS A 87 7.86 -2.47 -1.48
CA HIS A 87 8.34 -1.12 -1.24
C HIS A 87 7.48 -0.11 -2.01
N LYS A 88 7.01 0.93 -1.30
CA LYS A 88 6.26 2.05 -1.87
C LYS A 88 7.16 3.27 -1.88
N LYS A 89 7.55 3.73 -3.06
CA LYS A 89 8.29 4.97 -3.22
C LYS A 89 7.33 6.08 -3.61
N LEU A 90 7.21 7.08 -2.77
CA LEU A 90 6.31 8.21 -2.92
C LEU A 90 7.09 9.46 -3.30
N ASP A 91 6.85 9.97 -4.50
CA ASP A 91 7.38 11.26 -4.93
C ASP A 91 6.28 12.31 -4.80
N ILE A 92 6.47 13.27 -3.88
CA ILE A 92 5.46 14.29 -3.55
C ILE A 92 5.91 15.65 -4.07
N GLY A 93 5.22 16.15 -5.10
CA GLY A 93 5.41 17.49 -5.65
C GLY A 93 4.63 18.54 -4.87
N TYR A 94 5.25 19.68 -4.56
CA TYR A 94 4.61 20.77 -3.82
C TYR A 94 4.89 22.15 -4.43
N ASN A 95 3.93 23.06 -4.24
CA ASN A 95 4.07 24.48 -4.53
C ASN A 95 3.78 25.30 -3.27
N GLY A 96 4.83 25.86 -2.66
CA GLY A 96 4.73 26.55 -1.38
C GLY A 96 4.33 25.58 -0.27
N ASN A 97 3.10 25.72 0.24
CA ASN A 97 2.54 24.90 1.32
C ASN A 97 1.38 24.01 0.85
N ARG A 98 1.29 23.75 -0.46
CA ARG A 98 0.26 22.89 -1.04
C ARG A 98 0.92 21.76 -1.80
N ILE A 99 0.43 20.55 -1.58
CA ILE A 99 0.79 19.43 -2.42
C ILE A 99 0.05 19.61 -3.76
N VAL A 100 0.75 19.36 -4.87
CA VAL A 100 0.20 19.53 -6.23
C VAL A 100 0.32 18.27 -7.07
N ASP A 101 1.11 17.30 -6.63
CA ASP A 101 1.33 16.03 -7.31
C ASP A 101 1.79 14.96 -6.32
N VAL A 102 1.34 13.73 -6.50
CA VAL A 102 1.82 12.56 -5.75
C VAL A 102 1.95 11.41 -6.73
N ASN A 103 3.16 10.89 -6.86
CA ASN A 103 3.45 9.70 -7.65
C ASN A 103 3.83 8.54 -6.74
N LEU A 104 3.27 7.35 -7.01
CA LEU A 104 3.58 6.11 -6.31
C LEU A 104 4.29 5.16 -7.27
N THR A 105 5.53 4.81 -6.94
CA THR A 105 6.27 3.74 -7.62
C THR A 105 6.28 2.51 -6.71
N SER A 106 5.85 1.38 -7.25
CA SER A 106 5.93 0.08 -6.58
C SER A 106 7.28 -0.55 -6.89
N GLU A 107 8.08 -0.79 -5.85
CA GLU A 107 9.42 -1.35 -5.95
C GLU A 107 9.57 -2.60 -5.08
N VAL A 108 10.67 -3.32 -5.30
CA VAL A 108 11.03 -4.57 -4.59
C VAL A 108 9.97 -5.67 -4.69
N LYS A 109 10.25 -6.63 -5.57
CA LYS A 109 9.44 -7.84 -5.73
C LYS A 109 9.85 -8.90 -4.72
N VAL A 110 8.88 -9.45 -4.00
CA VAL A 110 9.10 -10.60 -3.12
C VAL A 110 8.24 -11.77 -3.59
N LYS A 111 8.89 -12.89 -3.92
CA LYS A 111 8.22 -14.13 -4.31
C LYS A 111 7.35 -14.63 -3.16
N LEU A 112 6.10 -14.97 -3.47
CA LEU A 112 5.13 -15.56 -2.56
C LEU A 112 5.48 -17.03 -2.29
N GLU A 113 5.89 -17.32 -1.06
CA GLU A 113 6.33 -18.65 -0.62
C GLU A 113 5.75 -18.97 0.77
N PRO A 114 5.45 -20.25 1.07
CA PRO A 114 4.93 -20.63 2.38
C PRO A 114 5.87 -20.25 3.53
N ASN A 115 5.29 -19.78 4.64
CA ASN A 115 5.99 -19.42 5.87
C ASN A 115 7.03 -18.29 5.73
N LYS A 116 6.98 -17.51 4.65
CA LYS A 116 7.82 -16.34 4.48
C LYS A 116 7.29 -15.17 5.30
N LYS A 117 8.20 -14.43 5.93
CA LYS A 117 7.89 -13.15 6.57
C LYS A 117 8.18 -12.03 5.57
N ILE A 118 7.18 -11.21 5.27
CA ILE A 118 7.29 -10.09 4.34
C ILE A 118 7.15 -8.79 5.13
N ALA A 119 8.15 -7.93 5.04
CA ALA A 119 8.09 -6.57 5.54
C ALA A 119 7.69 -5.63 4.40
N PHE A 120 6.73 -4.76 4.66
CA PHE A 120 6.37 -3.69 3.75
C PHE A 120 7.01 -2.40 4.21
N THR A 121 7.58 -1.67 3.25
CA THR A 121 8.32 -0.45 3.49
C THR A 121 7.81 0.68 2.60
N TYR A 122 8.09 1.91 3.01
CA TYR A 122 7.85 3.10 2.22
C TYR A 122 9.05 4.05 2.29
N GLU A 123 9.17 4.92 1.30
CA GLU A 123 10.04 6.11 1.32
C GLU A 123 9.36 7.26 0.58
#